data_AF-A0A498QDH4-F1
#
_entry.id   AF-A0A498QDH4-F1
#
_cell.length_a   1.000
_cell.length_b   1.000
_cell.length_c   1.000
_cell.angle_alpha   90.00
_cell.angle_beta   90.00
_cell.angle_gamma   90.00
#
_symmetry.space_group_name_H-M   'P 1'
#
loop_
_entity.id
_entity.type
_entity.pdbx_description
1 polymer ?
#
loop_
_entity_poly.entity_id
_entity_poly.type
_entity_poly.pdbx_seq_one_letter_code
_entity_poly.pdbx_strand_id
1 'polypeptide(L)'
;MAGVQWTRGDTLTIRLLGRTEIRRLAKELEFRPRKSLGQNFVHDANTVRRVVAASGITRADRVLEVGPGLGSLTLALLDRGASVTAVEIDPVLAARLPQTVAEHSHSEIQRLTVLNRDILSLHPQDLAVEPTAVVANLPYKVAVPALLHLLAEFPSIRVVTVMVQAEVAERLAAEPGGKEYGVPSVKVRFYGRVRRCGMVSPTVFWPIPRVYSGLVRIDRYETSPWPADGAFRRQVFELVDIAFAQRRKTSRNAFAQWAGSGNESANRLLAASIDPARRGETLSIADFVRLLRRSEQGSGEVAQTSGTAGEQQVPAG
;
A
#
# COMPACT_ATOMS: atom_id res chain seq x y z
N MET A 1 6.58 -23.27 16.55
CA MET A 1 5.35 -23.10 17.32
C MET A 1 5.65 -22.20 18.51
N ALA A 2 5.41 -20.89 18.37
CA ALA A 2 5.50 -19.95 19.49
C ALA A 2 4.18 -19.18 19.49
N GLY A 3 3.33 -19.49 20.45
CA GLY A 3 2.04 -18.84 20.63
C GLY A 3 2.25 -17.41 21.09
N VAL A 4 1.75 -16.45 20.30
CA VAL A 4 1.63 -15.07 20.73
C VAL A 4 0.55 -15.02 21.80
N GLN A 5 0.96 -14.66 23.01
CA GLN A 5 0.08 -14.49 24.16
C GLN A 5 -0.62 -13.13 24.03
N TRP A 6 -1.92 -13.14 23.69
CA TRP A 6 -2.70 -11.93 23.49
C TRP A 6 -3.19 -11.39 24.83
N THR A 7 -2.74 -10.19 25.21
CA THR A 7 -3.35 -9.42 26.30
C THR A 7 -4.80 -9.10 25.93
N ARG A 8 -5.75 -9.29 26.86
CA ARG A 8 -7.16 -8.91 26.72
C ARG A 8 -7.25 -7.42 26.39
N GLY A 9 -7.31 -7.09 25.10
CA GLY A 9 -7.45 -5.72 24.62
C GLY A 9 -8.85 -5.17 24.91
N ASP A 10 -8.89 -3.89 25.27
CA ASP A 10 -10.06 -3.09 25.64
C ASP A 10 -11.36 -3.51 24.95
N THR A 11 -12.38 -3.77 25.77
CA THR A 11 -13.74 -4.08 25.35
C THR A 11 -14.30 -2.93 24.52
N LEU A 12 -14.66 -3.20 23.26
CA LEU A 12 -15.35 -2.20 22.45
C LEU A 12 -16.72 -1.88 23.08
N THR A 13 -17.07 -0.59 23.13
CA THR A 13 -18.31 -0.09 23.73
C THR A 13 -19.44 0.08 22.70
N ILE A 14 -19.08 0.37 21.45
CA ILE A 14 -20.01 0.47 20.33
C ILE A 14 -20.42 -0.93 19.87
N ARG A 15 -21.73 -1.16 19.74
CA ARG A 15 -22.27 -2.37 19.12
C ARG A 15 -21.84 -2.41 17.64
N LEU A 16 -21.08 -3.42 17.23
CA LEU A 16 -20.67 -3.59 15.83
C LEU A 16 -21.78 -4.20 14.96
N LEU A 17 -21.67 -4.02 13.65
CA LEU A 17 -22.62 -4.60 12.68
C LEU A 17 -22.49 -6.12 12.63
N GLY A 18 -23.62 -6.80 12.86
CA GLY A 18 -23.77 -8.22 12.63
C GLY A 18 -24.37 -8.53 11.25
N ARG A 19 -24.53 -9.83 10.98
CA ARG A 19 -25.16 -10.32 9.73
C ARG A 19 -26.59 -9.79 9.55
N THR A 20 -27.35 -9.70 10.63
CA THR A 20 -28.74 -9.22 10.62
C THR A 20 -28.80 -7.74 10.28
N GLU A 21 -27.99 -6.92 10.94
CA GLU A 21 -27.90 -5.48 10.66
C GLU A 21 -27.45 -5.20 9.23
N ILE A 22 -26.41 -5.89 8.73
CA ILE A 22 -25.97 -5.71 7.34
C ILE A 22 -27.09 -6.02 6.34
N ARG A 23 -27.86 -7.09 6.56
CA ARG A 23 -29.00 -7.44 5.70
C ARG A 23 -30.14 -6.43 5.81
N ARG A 24 -30.42 -5.92 7.01
CA ARG A 24 -31.40 -4.86 7.24
C ARG A 24 -31.02 -3.60 6.45
N LEU A 25 -29.80 -3.12 6.65
CA LEU A 25 -29.27 -1.94 5.96
C LEU A 25 -29.31 -2.09 4.44
N ALA A 26 -28.88 -3.25 3.93
CA ALA A 26 -28.94 -3.52 2.49
C ALA A 26 -30.38 -3.51 1.96
N LYS A 27 -31.36 -4.01 2.72
CA LYS A 27 -32.77 -3.98 2.34
C LYS A 27 -33.33 -2.55 2.36
N GLU A 28 -33.04 -1.78 3.39
CA GLU A 28 -33.49 -0.38 3.54
C GLU A 28 -32.98 0.52 2.40
N LEU A 29 -31.75 0.28 1.96
CA LEU A 29 -31.15 1.01 0.85
C LEU A 29 -31.57 0.47 -0.53
N GLU A 30 -32.38 -0.59 -0.58
CA GLU A 30 -32.63 -1.39 -1.78
C GLU A 30 -31.33 -1.77 -2.53
N PHE A 31 -30.26 -1.94 -1.74
CA PHE A 31 -28.90 -1.99 -2.21
C PHE A 31 -28.51 -3.42 -2.58
N ARG A 32 -27.97 -3.58 -3.78
CA ARG A 32 -27.38 -4.83 -4.25
C ARG A 32 -25.86 -4.66 -4.40
N PRO A 33 -25.06 -5.49 -3.72
CA PRO A 33 -23.60 -5.45 -3.84
C PRO A 33 -23.15 -5.57 -5.30
N ARG A 34 -22.34 -4.62 -5.76
CA ARG A 34 -21.85 -4.56 -7.13
C ARG A 34 -20.55 -5.37 -7.22
N LYS A 35 -20.62 -6.51 -7.94
CA LYS A 35 -19.44 -7.34 -8.23
C LYS A 35 -18.33 -6.56 -8.95
N SER A 36 -18.69 -5.61 -9.80
CA SER A 36 -17.74 -4.75 -10.52
C SER A 36 -16.86 -3.93 -9.58
N LEU A 37 -17.41 -3.49 -8.44
CA LEU A 37 -16.73 -2.72 -7.38
C LEU A 37 -16.10 -3.61 -6.29
N GLY A 38 -16.23 -4.94 -6.38
CA GLY A 38 -15.64 -5.87 -5.41
C GLY A 38 -16.22 -5.76 -3.99
N GLN A 39 -17.45 -5.27 -3.84
CA GLN A 39 -18.09 -5.03 -2.54
C GLN A 39 -18.38 -6.35 -1.80
N ASN A 40 -17.68 -6.54 -0.66
CA ASN A 40 -17.91 -7.61 0.31
C ASN A 40 -17.85 -6.99 1.72
N PHE A 41 -18.95 -7.04 2.46
CA PHE A 41 -19.10 -6.36 3.75
C PHE A 41 -18.80 -7.33 4.90
N VAL A 42 -17.86 -6.95 5.77
CA VAL A 42 -17.52 -7.75 6.96
C VAL A 42 -18.66 -7.65 7.96
N HIS A 43 -19.19 -8.78 8.42
CA HIS A 43 -20.30 -8.84 9.39
C HIS A 43 -19.96 -9.60 10.67
N ASP A 44 -18.68 -9.93 10.89
CA ASP A 44 -18.20 -10.59 12.09
C ASP A 44 -17.43 -9.62 12.98
N ALA A 45 -17.98 -9.34 14.16
CA ALA A 45 -17.42 -8.40 15.14
C ALA A 45 -16.00 -8.82 15.60
N ASN A 46 -15.73 -10.13 15.72
CA ASN A 46 -14.43 -10.62 16.16
C ASN A 46 -13.35 -10.40 15.09
N THR A 47 -13.69 -10.55 13.82
CA THR A 47 -12.80 -10.22 12.69
C THR A 47 -12.51 -8.73 12.65
N VAL A 48 -13.52 -7.88 12.79
CA VAL A 48 -13.34 -6.43 12.87
C VAL A 48 -12.40 -6.05 14.03
N ARG A 49 -12.64 -6.58 15.23
CA ARG A 49 -11.77 -6.37 16.41
C ARG A 49 -10.33 -6.79 16.14
N ARG A 50 -10.11 -7.93 15.50
CA ARG A 50 -8.77 -8.42 15.13
C ARG A 50 -8.06 -7.49 14.15
N VAL A 51 -8.77 -6.96 13.16
CA VAL A 51 -8.20 -5.98 12.20
C VAL A 51 -7.74 -4.72 12.92
N VAL A 52 -8.60 -4.15 13.78
CA VAL A 52 -8.29 -2.93 14.54
C VAL A 52 -7.22 -3.16 15.62
N ALA A 53 -7.16 -4.35 16.21
CA ALA A 53 -6.06 -4.72 17.10
C ALA A 53 -4.72 -4.83 16.35
N ALA A 54 -4.72 -5.49 15.19
CA ALA A 54 -3.52 -5.65 14.37
C ALA A 54 -3.00 -4.33 13.79
N SER A 55 -3.87 -3.34 13.58
CA SER A 55 -3.46 -2.00 13.13
C SER A 55 -2.78 -1.18 14.23
N GLY A 56 -3.01 -1.51 15.50
CA GLY A 56 -2.41 -0.77 16.63
C GLY A 56 -2.89 0.67 16.71
N ILE A 57 -4.07 0.96 16.16
CA ILE A 57 -4.68 2.29 16.18
C ILE A 57 -5.08 2.68 17.59
N THR A 58 -4.82 3.94 17.90
CA THR A 58 -5.13 4.61 19.16
C THR A 58 -5.96 5.86 18.91
N ARG A 59 -6.44 6.49 19.99
CA ARG A 59 -7.12 7.80 19.93
C ARG A 59 -6.28 8.96 19.37
N ALA A 60 -4.95 8.79 19.28
CA ALA A 60 -4.07 9.81 18.72
C ALA A 60 -4.00 9.73 17.17
N ASP A 61 -4.58 8.69 16.57
CA ASP A 61 -4.49 8.45 15.14
C ASP A 61 -5.64 9.10 14.37
N ARG A 62 -5.32 9.55 13.16
CA ARG A 62 -6.25 10.04 12.14
C ARG A 62 -6.29 8.98 11.05
N VAL A 63 -7.32 8.16 11.05
CA VAL A 63 -7.43 6.99 10.18
C VAL A 63 -8.13 7.37 8.90
N LEU A 64 -7.49 7.10 7.78
CA LEU A 64 -8.16 7.06 6.50
C LEU A 64 -8.67 5.63 6.22
N GLU A 65 -9.97 5.49 6.08
CA GLU A 65 -10.62 4.24 5.72
C GLU A 65 -11.05 4.27 4.26
N VAL A 66 -10.62 3.28 3.48
CA VAL A 66 -10.98 3.15 2.06
C VAL A 66 -12.07 2.10 1.91
N GLY A 67 -13.18 2.47 1.28
CA GLY A 67 -14.31 1.57 1.08
C GLY A 67 -14.94 1.13 2.40
N PRO A 68 -15.42 2.06 3.25
CA PRO A 68 -16.06 1.75 4.53
C PRO A 68 -17.32 0.88 4.36
N GLY A 69 -17.95 0.94 3.18
CA GLY A 69 -19.18 0.24 2.91
C GLY A 69 -20.30 0.63 3.88
N LEU A 70 -20.84 -0.35 4.59
CA LEU A 70 -21.88 -0.12 5.60
C LEU A 70 -21.34 0.38 6.95
N GLY A 71 -20.01 0.41 7.15
CA GLY A 71 -19.39 1.00 8.35
C GLY A 71 -18.91 0.02 9.40
N SER A 72 -18.78 -1.28 9.09
CA SER A 72 -18.35 -2.29 10.08
C SER A 72 -16.98 -1.99 10.68
N LEU A 73 -16.00 -1.62 9.85
CA LEU A 73 -14.66 -1.21 10.31
C LEU A 73 -14.70 0.21 10.87
N THR A 74 -15.42 1.14 10.24
CA THR A 74 -15.63 2.51 10.72
C THR A 74 -16.06 2.57 12.18
N LEU A 75 -17.08 1.81 12.57
CA LEU A 75 -17.58 1.78 13.95
C LEU A 75 -16.50 1.32 14.94
N ALA A 76 -15.70 0.32 14.58
CA ALA A 76 -14.65 -0.18 15.46
C ALA A 76 -13.43 0.75 15.55
N LEU A 77 -13.13 1.49 14.47
CA LEU A 77 -12.10 2.52 14.49
C LEU A 77 -12.52 3.72 15.35
N LEU A 78 -13.78 4.16 15.20
CA LEU A 78 -14.36 5.19 16.05
C LEU A 78 -14.38 4.75 17.51
N ASP A 79 -14.78 3.52 17.82
CA ASP A 79 -14.78 3.01 19.20
C ASP A 79 -13.39 3.05 19.87
N ARG A 80 -12.30 2.96 19.09
CA ARG A 80 -10.92 3.15 19.60
C ARG A 80 -10.53 4.59 19.90
N GLY A 81 -11.43 5.54 19.71
CA GLY A 81 -11.16 6.96 19.94
C GLY A 81 -10.49 7.67 18.76
N ALA A 82 -10.23 6.99 17.63
CA ALA A 82 -9.59 7.60 16.47
C ALA A 82 -10.53 8.52 15.68
N SER A 83 -9.99 9.56 15.05
CA SER A 83 -10.74 10.30 14.02
C SER A 83 -10.68 9.53 12.71
N VAL A 84 -11.80 9.41 12.01
CA VAL A 84 -11.92 8.60 10.79
C VAL A 84 -12.36 9.46 9.61
N THR A 85 -11.55 9.47 8.56
CA THR A 85 -11.96 9.95 7.22
C THR A 85 -12.23 8.75 6.35
N ALA A 86 -13.51 8.51 6.03
CA ALA A 86 -13.96 7.40 5.22
C ALA A 86 -14.15 7.84 3.76
N VAL A 87 -13.45 7.19 2.83
CA VAL A 87 -13.53 7.46 1.39
C VAL A 87 -14.29 6.34 0.71
N GLU A 88 -15.47 6.65 0.19
CA GLU A 88 -16.38 5.69 -0.42
C GLU A 88 -16.75 6.14 -1.83
N ILE A 89 -16.60 5.24 -2.81
CA ILE A 89 -16.91 5.55 -4.20
C ILE A 89 -18.41 5.43 -4.49
N ASP A 90 -19.12 4.57 -3.75
CA ASP A 90 -20.55 4.37 -3.92
C ASP A 90 -21.35 5.48 -3.19
N PRO A 91 -22.04 6.38 -3.91
CA PRO A 91 -22.74 7.51 -3.29
C PRO A 91 -23.82 7.08 -2.31
N VAL A 92 -24.46 5.92 -2.52
CA VAL A 92 -25.52 5.42 -1.63
C VAL A 92 -24.92 5.01 -0.28
N LEU A 93 -23.79 4.32 -0.30
CA LEU A 93 -23.09 3.90 0.92
C LEU A 93 -22.47 5.09 1.64
N ALA A 94 -21.86 6.02 0.88
CA ALA A 94 -21.29 7.25 1.42
C ALA A 94 -22.37 8.09 2.15
N ALA A 95 -23.54 8.27 1.55
CA ALA A 95 -24.64 9.01 2.16
C ALA A 95 -25.22 8.29 3.40
N ARG A 96 -25.22 6.95 3.42
CA ARG A 96 -25.76 6.16 4.54
C ARG A 96 -24.82 6.11 5.75
N LEU A 97 -23.51 6.12 5.54
CA LEU A 97 -22.52 5.85 6.60
C LEU A 97 -22.68 6.76 7.84
N PRO A 98 -22.88 8.08 7.73
CA PRO A 98 -23.08 8.94 8.91
C PRO A 98 -24.29 8.54 9.75
N GLN A 99 -25.40 8.15 9.10
CA GLN A 99 -26.59 7.67 9.80
C GLN A 99 -26.31 6.32 10.50
N THR A 100 -25.53 5.43 9.87
CA THR A 100 -25.18 4.14 10.49
C THR A 100 -24.36 4.37 11.75
N VAL A 101 -23.42 5.31 11.72
CA VAL A 101 -22.64 5.68 12.90
C VAL A 101 -23.55 6.31 13.97
N ALA A 102 -24.45 7.23 13.60
CA ALA A 102 -25.35 7.86 14.56
C ALA A 102 -26.30 6.88 15.27
N GLU A 103 -26.81 5.87 14.56
CA GLU A 103 -27.66 4.80 15.12
C GLU A 103 -26.94 3.94 16.16
N HIS A 104 -25.61 3.83 16.05
CA HIS A 104 -24.80 2.97 16.91
C HIS A 104 -24.08 3.74 18.02
N SER A 105 -23.68 4.98 17.76
CA SER A 105 -23.12 5.90 18.74
C SER A 105 -23.17 7.35 18.23
N HIS A 106 -24.19 8.09 18.66
CA HIS A 106 -24.43 9.46 18.19
C HIS A 106 -23.26 10.40 18.45
N SER A 107 -22.59 10.29 19.59
CA SER A 107 -21.44 11.14 19.92
C SER A 107 -20.26 10.94 18.96
N GLU A 108 -20.14 9.80 18.29
CA GLU A 108 -18.96 9.52 17.48
C GLU A 108 -19.02 10.07 16.06
N ILE A 109 -20.18 10.57 15.65
CA ILE A 109 -20.33 11.22 14.34
C ILE A 109 -19.40 12.42 14.20
N GLN A 110 -19.08 13.11 15.30
CA GLN A 110 -18.19 14.28 15.30
C GLN A 110 -16.73 13.94 14.93
N ARG A 111 -16.36 12.65 15.03
CA ARG A 111 -15.03 12.13 14.66
C ARG A 111 -15.03 11.47 13.28
N LEU A 112 -16.16 11.46 12.58
CA LEU A 112 -16.30 10.90 11.24
C LEU A 112 -16.37 12.01 10.19
N THR A 113 -15.53 11.90 9.17
CA THR A 113 -15.68 12.62 7.90
C THR A 113 -15.92 11.60 6.79
N VAL A 114 -16.89 11.83 5.91
CA VAL A 114 -17.17 10.94 4.78
C VAL A 114 -16.97 11.70 3.48
N LEU A 115 -16.16 11.14 2.59
CA LEU A 115 -15.89 11.69 1.26
C LEU A 115 -16.42 10.71 0.21
N ASN A 116 -17.41 11.14 -0.58
CA ASN A 116 -17.83 10.37 -1.74
C ASN A 116 -16.88 10.63 -2.91
N ARG A 117 -15.87 9.77 -3.07
CA ARG A 117 -14.80 9.96 -4.07
C ARG A 117 -14.13 8.63 -4.42
N ASP A 118 -13.52 8.57 -5.61
CA ASP A 118 -12.51 7.56 -5.91
C ASP A 118 -11.25 7.83 -5.08
N ILE A 119 -10.73 6.80 -4.43
CA ILE A 119 -9.52 6.88 -3.63
C ILE A 119 -8.29 7.30 -4.46
N LEU A 120 -8.26 6.96 -5.75
CA LEU A 120 -7.15 7.30 -6.65
C LEU A 120 -7.13 8.77 -7.07
N SER A 121 -8.18 9.54 -6.76
CA SER A 121 -8.25 10.99 -6.98
C SER A 121 -8.22 11.80 -5.69
N LEU A 122 -7.89 11.16 -4.57
CA LEU A 122 -7.72 11.83 -3.29
C LEU A 122 -6.30 12.40 -3.16
N HIS A 123 -6.21 13.68 -2.83
CA HIS A 123 -4.96 14.39 -2.61
C HIS A 123 -4.96 15.16 -1.27
N PRO A 124 -3.81 15.66 -0.79
CA PRO A 124 -3.71 16.40 0.47
C PRO A 124 -4.69 17.57 0.61
N GLN A 125 -4.92 18.34 -0.46
CA GLN A 125 -5.84 19.48 -0.46
C GLN A 125 -7.31 19.11 -0.24
N ASP A 126 -7.68 17.84 -0.43
CA ASP A 126 -9.04 17.36 -0.20
C ASP A 126 -9.32 17.07 1.28
N LEU A 127 -8.29 17.10 2.12
CA LEU A 127 -8.36 16.77 3.54
C LEU A 127 -8.04 18.00 4.38
N ALA A 128 -8.93 18.31 5.35
CA ALA A 128 -8.65 19.34 6.35
C ALA A 128 -7.41 18.99 7.19
N VAL A 129 -7.20 17.69 7.42
CA VAL A 129 -6.11 17.16 8.22
C VAL A 129 -5.61 15.87 7.59
N GLU A 130 -4.30 15.76 7.34
CA GLU A 130 -3.72 14.56 6.72
C GLU A 130 -3.91 13.29 7.57
N PRO A 131 -3.95 12.07 7.00
CA PRO A 131 -4.06 10.85 7.79
C PRO A 131 -2.72 10.43 8.40
N THR A 132 -2.74 9.83 9.59
CA THR A 132 -1.56 9.16 10.17
C THR A 132 -1.56 7.66 9.92
N ALA A 133 -2.71 7.10 9.52
CA ALA A 133 -2.86 5.68 9.30
C ALA A 133 -3.90 5.39 8.22
N VAL A 134 -3.78 4.21 7.60
CA VAL A 134 -4.81 3.64 6.72
C VAL A 134 -5.28 2.32 7.29
N VAL A 135 -6.59 2.15 7.43
CA VAL A 135 -7.20 0.85 7.76
C VAL A 135 -8.33 0.59 6.79
N ALA A 136 -8.27 -0.50 6.03
CA ALA A 136 -9.25 -0.73 4.97
C ALA A 136 -9.50 -2.21 4.68
N ASN A 137 -10.70 -2.52 4.21
CA ASN A 137 -11.02 -3.77 3.52
C ASN A 137 -11.06 -3.48 2.01
N LEU A 138 -9.90 -3.55 1.36
CA LEU A 138 -9.74 -3.03 0.00
C LEU A 138 -10.39 -3.94 -1.05
N PRO A 139 -11.14 -3.37 -2.00
CA PRO A 139 -11.65 -4.13 -3.13
C PRO A 139 -10.51 -4.62 -4.04
N TYR A 140 -10.72 -5.80 -4.61
CA TYR A 140 -9.65 -6.61 -5.20
C TYR A 140 -8.94 -5.96 -6.38
N LYS A 141 -9.68 -5.22 -7.22
CA LYS A 141 -9.13 -4.60 -8.43
C LYS A 141 -8.30 -3.35 -8.14
N VAL A 142 -8.56 -2.68 -7.02
CA VAL A 142 -7.96 -1.36 -6.70
C VAL A 142 -6.99 -1.42 -5.52
N ALA A 143 -6.86 -2.56 -4.86
CA ALA A 143 -6.08 -2.67 -3.62
C ALA A 143 -4.61 -2.20 -3.76
N VAL A 144 -3.88 -2.72 -4.75
CA VAL A 144 -2.47 -2.34 -4.95
C VAL A 144 -2.33 -0.89 -5.45
N PRO A 145 -3.06 -0.43 -6.48
CA PRO A 145 -3.03 0.97 -6.89
C PRO A 145 -3.37 1.94 -5.76
N ALA A 146 -4.45 1.69 -5.00
CA ALA A 146 -4.87 2.54 -3.88
C ALA A 146 -3.81 2.60 -2.79
N LEU A 147 -3.19 1.46 -2.45
CA LEU A 147 -2.12 1.41 -1.47
C LEU A 147 -0.90 2.24 -1.89
N LEU A 148 -0.44 2.07 -3.14
CA LEU A 148 0.72 2.80 -3.65
C LEU A 148 0.43 4.30 -3.80
N HIS A 149 -0.79 4.65 -4.22
CA HIS A 149 -1.28 6.03 -4.28
C HIS A 149 -1.26 6.70 -2.91
N LEU A 150 -1.89 6.08 -1.91
CA LEU A 150 -1.95 6.63 -0.56
C LEU A 150 -0.56 6.78 0.08
N LEU A 151 0.30 5.79 -0.09
CA LEU A 151 1.68 5.88 0.38
C LEU A 151 2.49 6.96 -0.37
N ALA A 152 2.14 7.25 -1.62
CA ALA A 152 2.76 8.30 -2.41
C ALA A 152 2.32 9.70 -2.00
N GLU A 153 1.01 9.91 -1.86
CA GLU A 153 0.38 11.22 -1.64
C GLU A 153 0.48 11.70 -0.19
N PHE A 154 0.52 10.77 0.78
CA PHE A 154 0.48 11.11 2.20
C PHE A 154 1.71 10.57 2.94
N PRO A 155 2.84 11.32 2.95
CA PRO A 155 4.02 10.98 3.72
C PRO A 155 3.77 10.81 5.23
N SER A 156 2.73 11.46 5.76
CA SER A 156 2.29 11.40 7.17
C SER A 156 1.71 10.05 7.60
N ILE A 157 1.35 9.16 6.66
CA ILE A 157 0.89 7.81 6.99
C ILE A 157 2.04 6.98 7.57
N ARG A 158 1.95 6.65 8.85
CA ARG A 158 2.94 5.81 9.56
C ARG A 158 2.63 4.32 9.46
N VAL A 159 1.34 3.96 9.41
CA VAL A 159 0.91 2.56 9.40
C VAL A 159 -0.23 2.36 8.40
N VAL A 160 -0.15 1.26 7.66
CA VAL A 160 -1.25 0.79 6.80
C VAL A 160 -1.61 -0.63 7.22
N THR A 161 -2.90 -0.89 7.45
CA THR A 161 -3.42 -2.23 7.73
C THR A 161 -4.58 -2.52 6.82
N VAL A 162 -4.38 -3.43 5.87
CA VAL A 162 -5.36 -3.71 4.82
C VAL A 162 -5.73 -5.17 4.79
N MET A 163 -7.02 -5.41 4.64
CA MET A 163 -7.54 -6.71 4.27
C MET A 163 -7.72 -6.74 2.76
N VAL A 164 -7.14 -7.76 2.12
CA VAL A 164 -7.14 -8.00 0.67
C VAL A 164 -7.33 -9.49 0.41
N GLN A 165 -7.50 -9.95 -0.84
CA GLN A 165 -7.51 -11.39 -1.13
C GLN A 165 -6.21 -12.06 -0.68
N ALA A 166 -6.30 -13.34 -0.34
CA ALA A 166 -5.15 -14.15 0.07
C ALA A 166 -3.95 -14.03 -0.90
N GLU A 167 -4.18 -14.21 -2.20
CA GLU A 167 -3.12 -14.11 -3.22
C GLU A 167 -2.48 -12.70 -3.25
N VAL A 168 -3.29 -11.65 -3.09
CA VAL A 168 -2.77 -10.27 -3.06
C VAL A 168 -1.96 -10.04 -1.78
N ALA A 169 -2.41 -10.58 -0.64
CA ALA A 169 -1.67 -10.52 0.62
C ALA A 169 -0.34 -11.28 0.54
N GLU A 170 -0.34 -12.46 -0.10
CA GLU A 170 0.87 -13.25 -0.39
C GLU A 170 1.82 -12.46 -1.27
N ARG A 171 1.32 -11.89 -2.37
CA ARG A 171 2.12 -11.08 -3.30
C ARG A 171 2.70 -9.85 -2.63
N LEU A 172 1.92 -9.08 -1.85
CA LEU A 172 2.43 -7.89 -1.15
C LEU A 172 3.57 -8.25 -0.17
N ALA A 173 3.41 -9.35 0.57
CA ALA A 173 4.36 -9.78 1.58
C ALA A 173 5.48 -10.68 1.04
N ALA A 174 5.43 -11.11 -0.23
CA ALA A 174 6.43 -12.01 -0.80
C ALA A 174 7.85 -11.41 -0.74
N GLU A 175 8.84 -12.27 -0.48
CA GLU A 175 10.26 -11.92 -0.46
C GLU A 175 10.94 -12.20 -1.82
N PRO A 176 12.05 -11.53 -2.14
CA PRO A 176 12.75 -11.69 -3.42
C PRO A 176 13.04 -13.14 -3.79
N GLY A 177 12.91 -13.46 -5.08
CA GLY A 177 13.20 -14.80 -5.64
C GLY A 177 12.08 -15.83 -5.50
N GLY A 178 11.01 -15.55 -4.74
CA GLY A 178 9.84 -16.42 -4.66
C GLY A 178 8.89 -16.30 -5.84
N LYS A 179 8.08 -17.34 -6.09
CA LYS A 179 7.05 -17.35 -7.16
C LYS A 179 6.05 -16.19 -7.04
N GLU A 180 5.63 -15.89 -5.81
CA GLU A 180 4.66 -14.83 -5.55
C GLU A 180 5.28 -13.42 -5.53
N TYR A 181 6.62 -13.31 -5.60
CA TYR A 181 7.30 -12.02 -5.65
C TYR A 181 7.06 -11.33 -6.98
N GLY A 182 6.66 -10.06 -6.92
CA GLY A 182 6.23 -9.28 -8.07
C GLY A 182 6.43 -7.78 -7.87
N VAL A 183 6.04 -7.01 -8.89
CA VAL A 183 6.05 -5.54 -8.85
C VAL A 183 5.41 -4.97 -7.57
N PRO A 184 4.23 -5.44 -7.10
CA PRO A 184 3.64 -4.92 -5.87
C PRO A 184 4.52 -5.14 -4.64
N SER A 185 5.17 -6.31 -4.54
CA SER A 185 6.06 -6.69 -3.43
C SER A 185 7.23 -5.72 -3.28
N VAL A 186 7.80 -5.29 -4.41
CA VAL A 186 8.96 -4.40 -4.46
C VAL A 186 8.53 -2.95 -4.21
N LYS A 187 7.49 -2.48 -4.91
CA LYS A 187 7.02 -1.09 -4.82
C LYS A 187 6.50 -0.74 -3.44
N VAL A 188 5.82 -1.66 -2.74
CA VAL A 188 5.37 -1.40 -1.36
C VAL A 188 6.55 -1.30 -0.38
N ARG A 189 7.61 -2.10 -0.58
CA ARG A 189 8.83 -2.09 0.26
C ARG A 189 9.66 -0.82 0.10
N PHE A 190 9.41 -0.02 -0.94
CA PHE A 190 9.94 1.33 -1.06
C PHE A 190 9.50 2.23 0.09
N TYR A 191 8.30 2.01 0.62
CA TYR A 191 7.72 2.85 1.66
C TYR A 191 7.92 2.31 3.07
N GLY A 192 7.99 1.00 3.26
CA GLY A 192 8.06 0.43 4.60
C GLY A 192 8.20 -1.08 4.68
N ARG A 193 8.22 -1.57 5.92
CA ARG A 193 8.31 -3.00 6.24
C ARG A 193 6.93 -3.63 6.10
N VAL A 194 6.84 -4.72 5.35
CA VAL A 194 5.57 -5.42 5.08
C VAL A 194 5.51 -6.73 5.85
N ARG A 195 4.38 -7.00 6.50
CA ARG A 195 4.14 -8.25 7.22
C ARG A 195 2.71 -8.73 7.07
N ARG A 196 2.53 -10.06 7.07
CA ARG A 196 1.21 -10.69 7.16
C ARG A 196 0.80 -10.78 8.63
N CYS A 197 -0.43 -10.36 8.92
CA CYS A 197 -0.99 -10.37 10.27
C CYS A 197 -2.02 -11.49 10.48
N GLY A 198 -2.42 -12.21 9.43
CA GLY A 198 -3.29 -13.38 9.54
C GLY A 198 -4.18 -13.59 8.33
N MET A 199 -5.02 -14.62 8.42
CA MET A 199 -6.03 -14.97 7.43
C MET A 199 -7.43 -14.68 7.95
N VAL A 200 -8.36 -14.44 7.02
CA VAL A 200 -9.77 -14.15 7.30
C VAL A 200 -10.65 -15.03 6.43
N SER A 201 -11.54 -15.78 7.08
CA SER A 201 -12.48 -16.69 6.40
C SER A 201 -13.43 -15.92 5.49
N PRO A 202 -13.78 -16.42 4.29
CA PRO A 202 -14.82 -15.81 3.45
C PRO A 202 -16.21 -15.79 4.12
N THR A 203 -16.48 -16.66 5.10
CA THR A 203 -17.78 -16.77 5.77
C THR A 203 -18.14 -15.57 6.66
N VAL A 204 -17.18 -14.68 6.93
CA VAL A 204 -17.41 -13.46 7.72
C VAL A 204 -17.88 -12.28 6.86
N PHE A 205 -18.06 -12.50 5.56
CA PHE A 205 -18.45 -11.48 4.60
C PHE A 205 -19.83 -11.75 4.02
N TRP A 206 -20.51 -10.66 3.64
CA TRP A 206 -21.68 -10.70 2.79
C TRP A 206 -21.51 -9.74 1.60
N PRO A 207 -21.74 -10.18 0.36
CA PRO A 207 -21.80 -11.57 -0.08
C PRO A 207 -20.51 -12.33 0.27
N ILE A 208 -20.58 -13.66 0.26
CA ILE A 208 -19.42 -14.51 0.55
C ILE A 208 -18.48 -14.49 -0.67
N PRO A 209 -17.21 -14.06 -0.53
CA PRO A 209 -16.23 -14.13 -1.60
C PRO A 209 -15.79 -15.58 -1.84
N ARG A 210 -15.23 -15.84 -3.03
CA ARG A 210 -14.78 -17.19 -3.43
C ARG A 210 -13.48 -17.65 -2.79
N VAL A 211 -12.73 -16.71 -2.21
CA VAL A 211 -11.38 -16.94 -1.69
C VAL A 211 -11.25 -16.35 -0.29
N TYR A 212 -10.25 -16.84 0.45
CA TYR A 212 -9.87 -16.22 1.72
C TYR A 212 -9.35 -14.81 1.51
N SER A 213 -9.45 -14.00 2.56
CA SER A 213 -8.74 -12.73 2.65
C SER A 213 -7.51 -12.87 3.54
N GLY A 214 -6.47 -12.09 3.27
CA GLY A 214 -5.29 -11.94 4.11
C GLY A 214 -5.21 -10.53 4.67
N LEU A 215 -4.76 -10.43 5.92
CA LEU A 215 -4.47 -9.16 6.58
C LEU A 215 -2.99 -8.83 6.42
N VAL A 216 -2.69 -7.67 5.86
CA VAL A 216 -1.33 -7.18 5.64
C VAL A 216 -1.15 -5.87 6.39
N ARG A 217 -0.03 -5.74 7.09
CA ARG A 217 0.41 -4.50 7.71
C ARG A 217 1.69 -4.00 7.07
N ILE A 218 1.75 -2.69 6.85
CA ILE A 218 2.92 -1.97 6.38
C ILE A 218 3.24 -0.92 7.43
N ASP A 219 4.44 -1.03 8.00
CA ASP A 219 5.00 -0.04 8.91
C ASP A 219 5.95 0.85 8.10
N ARG A 220 5.57 2.11 7.83
CA ARG A 220 6.38 3.05 7.05
C ARG A 220 7.72 3.26 7.75
N TYR A 221 8.79 3.44 6.98
CA TYR A 221 10.08 3.84 7.55
C TYR A 221 9.96 5.21 8.22
N GLU A 222 10.31 5.30 9.51
CA GLU A 222 10.38 6.57 10.24
C GLU A 222 11.39 7.53 9.60
N THR A 223 12.54 7.01 9.19
CA THR A 223 13.50 7.70 8.33
C THR A 223 13.68 6.89 7.05
N SER A 224 13.37 7.50 5.91
CA SER A 224 13.52 6.84 4.61
C SER A 224 15.00 6.51 4.34
N PRO A 225 15.34 5.26 3.96
CA PRO A 225 16.71 4.88 3.62
C PRO A 225 17.21 5.45 2.27
N TRP A 226 16.31 6.06 1.50
CA TRP A 226 16.58 6.66 0.19
C TRP A 226 15.77 7.95 -0.02
N PRO A 227 16.08 8.77 -1.05
CA PRO A 227 15.38 10.03 -1.28
C PRO A 227 13.88 9.77 -1.46
N ALA A 228 13.07 10.62 -0.83
CA ALA A 228 11.62 10.49 -0.82
C ALA A 228 10.95 11.35 -1.90
N ASP A 229 11.72 12.03 -2.76
CA ASP A 229 11.14 12.85 -3.81
C ASP A 229 10.48 12.01 -4.90
N GLY A 230 9.49 12.60 -5.55
CA GLY A 230 8.66 11.90 -6.54
C GLY A 230 9.40 11.51 -7.82
N ALA A 231 10.47 12.24 -8.21
CA ALA A 231 11.22 11.94 -9.42
C ALA A 231 12.08 10.69 -9.23
N PHE A 232 12.85 10.65 -8.14
CA PHE A 232 13.66 9.49 -7.77
C PHE A 232 12.81 8.23 -7.67
N ARG A 233 11.66 8.31 -6.98
CA ARG A 233 10.72 7.19 -6.88
C ARG A 233 10.26 6.67 -8.24
N ARG A 234 9.89 7.57 -9.18
CA ARG A 234 9.42 7.17 -10.52
C ARG A 234 10.49 6.41 -11.29
N GLN A 235 11.74 6.89 -11.28
CA GLN A 235 12.86 6.22 -11.93
C GLN A 235 13.15 4.84 -11.31
N VAL A 236 13.11 4.71 -9.97
CA VAL A 236 13.24 3.40 -9.31
C VAL A 236 12.11 2.46 -9.72
N PHE A 237 10.87 2.96 -9.77
CA PHE A 237 9.70 2.15 -10.14
C PHE A 237 9.75 1.71 -11.61
N GLU A 238 10.29 2.54 -12.50
CA GLU A 238 10.54 2.17 -13.90
C GLU A 238 11.53 1.01 -14.00
N LEU A 239 12.62 1.03 -13.24
CA LEU A 239 13.57 -0.09 -13.19
C LEU A 239 12.90 -1.38 -12.69
N VAL A 240 12.04 -1.28 -11.67
CA VAL A 240 11.23 -2.42 -11.22
C VAL A 240 10.38 -2.95 -12.36
N ASP A 241 9.65 -2.08 -13.06
CA ASP A 241 8.77 -2.49 -14.16
C ASP A 241 9.55 -3.14 -15.30
N ILE A 242 10.72 -2.61 -15.68
CA ILE A 242 11.64 -3.21 -16.67
C ILE A 242 12.05 -4.63 -16.26
N ALA A 243 12.49 -4.82 -15.02
CA ALA A 243 12.92 -6.12 -14.52
C ALA A 243 11.82 -7.17 -14.55
N PHE A 244 10.59 -6.79 -14.15
CA PHE A 244 9.46 -7.70 -14.10
C PHE A 244 8.75 -7.91 -15.44
N ALA A 245 8.94 -7.02 -16.43
CA ALA A 245 8.52 -7.27 -17.81
C ALA A 245 9.32 -8.42 -18.46
N GLN A 246 10.54 -8.68 -17.95
CA GLN A 246 11.48 -9.66 -18.52
C GLN A 246 11.90 -10.75 -17.52
N ARG A 247 10.97 -11.27 -16.69
CA ARG A 247 11.26 -12.17 -15.54
C ARG A 247 12.22 -13.34 -15.81
N ARG A 248 12.18 -13.91 -17.02
CA ARG A 248 12.98 -15.09 -17.40
C ARG A 248 14.41 -14.75 -17.85
N LYS A 249 14.71 -13.48 -18.12
CA LYS A 249 16.03 -13.01 -18.55
C LYS A 249 16.90 -12.65 -17.35
N THR A 250 18.21 -12.74 -17.54
CA THR A 250 19.18 -12.17 -16.61
C THR A 250 19.03 -10.65 -16.55
N SER A 251 19.42 -10.03 -15.43
CA SER A 251 19.35 -8.58 -15.21
C SER A 251 20.16 -7.84 -16.28
N ARG A 252 21.31 -8.39 -16.71
CA ARG A 252 22.08 -7.86 -17.86
C ARG A 252 21.19 -7.63 -19.07
N ASN A 253 20.41 -8.64 -19.44
CA ASN A 253 19.57 -8.61 -20.64
C ASN A 253 18.27 -7.83 -20.41
N ALA A 254 17.72 -7.84 -19.19
CA ALA A 254 16.52 -7.09 -18.84
C ALA A 254 16.76 -5.57 -18.95
N PHE A 255 17.90 -5.08 -18.45
CA PHE A 255 18.24 -3.65 -18.44
C PHE A 255 19.04 -3.18 -19.66
N ALA A 256 19.30 -4.04 -20.64
CA ALA A 256 20.14 -3.71 -21.80
C ALA A 256 19.65 -2.47 -22.57
N GLN A 257 18.33 -2.35 -22.79
CA GLN A 257 17.76 -1.20 -23.50
C GLN A 257 17.86 0.08 -22.65
N TRP A 258 17.54 0.00 -21.36
CA TRP A 258 17.61 1.13 -20.44
C TRP A 258 19.04 1.66 -20.28
N ALA A 259 20.03 0.76 -20.25
CA ALA A 259 21.44 1.12 -20.15
C ALA A 259 22.07 1.48 -21.50
N GLY A 260 21.37 1.31 -22.63
CA GLY A 260 21.89 1.54 -23.98
C GLY A 260 22.64 0.35 -24.60
N SER A 261 23.17 -0.58 -23.80
CA SER A 261 23.69 -1.87 -24.28
C SER A 261 23.73 -2.94 -23.19
N GLY A 262 23.90 -4.20 -23.58
CA GLY A 262 24.11 -5.30 -22.63
C GLY A 262 25.44 -5.21 -21.85
N ASN A 263 26.45 -4.54 -22.39
CA ASN A 263 27.73 -4.33 -21.68
C ASN A 263 27.58 -3.19 -20.66
N GLU A 264 26.92 -2.10 -21.05
CA GLU A 264 26.67 -0.98 -20.14
C GLU A 264 25.72 -1.38 -19.00
N SER A 265 24.72 -2.21 -19.31
CA SER A 265 23.86 -2.84 -18.29
C SER A 265 24.68 -3.65 -17.28
N ALA A 266 25.61 -4.49 -17.75
CA ALA A 266 26.49 -5.26 -16.87
C ALA A 266 27.39 -4.33 -16.02
N ASN A 267 27.98 -3.30 -16.61
CA ASN A 267 28.81 -2.32 -15.90
C ASN A 267 28.04 -1.63 -14.78
N ARG A 268 26.83 -1.14 -15.05
CA ARG A 268 25.96 -0.48 -14.06
C ARG A 268 25.55 -1.43 -12.94
N LEU A 269 25.21 -2.68 -13.27
CA LEU A 269 24.87 -3.71 -12.29
C LEU A 269 26.06 -4.02 -11.36
N LEU A 270 27.27 -4.20 -11.93
CA LEU A 270 28.48 -4.44 -11.16
C LEU A 270 28.87 -3.25 -10.28
N ALA A 271 28.77 -2.02 -10.79
CA ALA A 271 28.97 -0.80 -10.00
C ALA A 271 27.98 -0.67 -8.84
N ALA A 272 26.78 -1.24 -9.00
CA ALA A 272 25.78 -1.40 -7.96
C ALA A 272 25.91 -2.73 -7.18
N SER A 273 27.04 -3.43 -7.25
CA SER A 273 27.26 -4.71 -6.53
C SER A 273 26.16 -5.76 -6.77
N ILE A 274 25.61 -5.80 -7.98
CA ILE A 274 24.60 -6.77 -8.42
C ILE A 274 25.24 -7.65 -9.49
N ASP A 275 25.20 -8.97 -9.26
CA ASP A 275 25.60 -9.95 -10.28
C ASP A 275 24.69 -9.81 -11.53
N PRO A 276 25.25 -9.50 -12.72
CA PRO A 276 24.47 -9.35 -13.95
C PRO A 276 23.73 -10.63 -14.39
N ALA A 277 24.16 -11.81 -13.91
CA ALA A 277 23.52 -13.10 -14.21
C ALA A 277 22.28 -13.37 -13.36
N ARG A 278 22.07 -12.66 -12.24
CA ARG A 278 20.84 -12.74 -11.44
C ARG A 278 19.63 -12.36 -12.29
N ARG A 279 18.46 -12.91 -11.98
CA ARG A 279 17.19 -12.47 -12.59
C ARG A 279 16.63 -11.28 -11.86
N GLY A 280 15.92 -10.40 -12.58
CA GLY A 280 15.29 -9.21 -12.02
C GLY A 280 14.33 -9.50 -10.85
N GLU A 281 13.62 -10.64 -10.90
CA GLU A 281 12.72 -11.09 -9.82
C GLU A 281 13.45 -11.53 -8.53
N THR A 282 14.78 -11.59 -8.53
CA THR A 282 15.56 -11.86 -7.31
C THR A 282 16.03 -10.57 -6.64
N LEU A 283 15.86 -9.40 -7.27
CA LEU A 283 16.37 -8.13 -6.77
C LEU A 283 15.42 -7.55 -5.70
N SER A 284 16.01 -7.04 -4.62
CA SER A 284 15.31 -6.30 -3.57
C SER A 284 15.11 -4.84 -3.97
N ILE A 285 14.21 -4.12 -3.28
CA ILE A 285 14.06 -2.67 -3.51
C ILE A 285 15.37 -1.89 -3.30
N ALA A 286 16.20 -2.32 -2.35
CA ALA A 286 17.50 -1.71 -2.10
C ALA A 286 18.47 -1.91 -3.27
N ASP A 287 18.39 -3.05 -3.97
CA ASP A 287 19.19 -3.30 -5.18
C ASP A 287 18.77 -2.33 -6.31
N PHE A 288 17.47 -2.12 -6.54
CA PHE A 288 16.98 -1.17 -7.55
C PHE A 288 17.39 0.28 -7.23
N VAL A 289 17.27 0.69 -5.97
CA VAL A 289 17.70 2.02 -5.49
C VAL A 289 19.20 2.21 -5.71
N ARG A 290 20.02 1.19 -5.40
CA ARG A 290 21.47 1.23 -5.57
C ARG A 290 21.86 1.27 -7.06
N LEU A 291 21.15 0.51 -7.91
CA LEU A 291 21.34 0.53 -9.36
C LEU A 291 21.11 1.93 -9.94
N LEU A 292 20.02 2.60 -9.57
CA LEU A 292 19.75 3.95 -10.04
C LEU A 292 20.84 4.93 -9.59
N ARG A 293 21.11 5.00 -8.28
CA ARG A 293 22.08 5.95 -7.70
C ARG A 293 23.48 5.83 -8.31
N ARG A 294 23.96 4.60 -8.55
CA ARG A 294 25.30 4.38 -9.14
C ARG A 294 25.35 4.70 -10.63
N SER A 295 24.23 4.59 -11.33
CA SER A 295 24.16 4.89 -12.76
C SER A 295 24.16 6.40 -13.06
N GLU A 296 23.64 7.21 -12.14
CA GLU A 296 23.67 8.68 -12.25
C GLU A 296 25.06 9.25 -11.94
N GLN A 297 25.77 8.68 -10.97
CA GLN A 297 27.14 9.08 -10.61
C GLN A 297 28.14 8.84 -11.75
N GLY A 298 28.07 7.69 -12.41
CA GLY A 298 28.96 7.38 -13.55
C GLY A 298 28.70 8.24 -14.80
N SER A 299 27.50 8.82 -14.96
CA SER A 299 27.19 9.71 -16.08
C SER A 299 27.80 11.11 -15.90
N GLY A 300 28.01 11.54 -14.64
CA GLY A 300 28.60 12.84 -14.30
C GLY A 300 30.13 12.88 -14.41
N GLU A 301 30.83 11.79 -14.10
CA GLU A 301 32.28 11.72 -14.21
C GLU A 301 32.77 11.68 -15.67
N VAL A 302 32.06 10.97 -16.56
CA VAL A 302 32.42 10.90 -17.99
C VAL A 302 32.30 12.27 -18.67
N ALA A 303 31.31 13.08 -18.28
CA ALA A 303 31.12 14.44 -18.82
C ALA A 303 32.21 15.44 -18.37
N GLN A 304 32.80 15.25 -17.19
CA GLN A 304 33.87 16.13 -16.69
C GLN A 304 35.26 15.77 -17.26
N THR A 305 35.50 14.51 -17.61
CA THR A 305 36.78 14.08 -18.23
C THR A 305 36.94 14.49 -19.70
N SER A 306 35.85 14.83 -20.39
CA SER A 306 35.89 15.31 -21.79
C SER A 306 36.18 16.81 -21.96
N GLY A 307 36.36 17.57 -20.86
CA GLY A 307 36.52 19.03 -20.88
C GLY A 307 37.95 19.58 -20.68
N THR A 308 38.98 18.74 -20.56
CA THR A 308 40.35 19.19 -20.18
C THR A 308 41.47 18.76 -21.15
N ALA A 309 41.17 18.57 -22.43
CA ALA A 309 42.19 18.37 -23.46
C ALA A 309 42.12 19.48 -24.53
N GLY A 310 42.80 20.59 -24.30
CA GLY A 310 42.91 21.63 -25.32
C GLY A 310 43.52 22.95 -24.84
N GLU A 311 44.78 22.96 -24.42
CA GLU A 311 45.66 24.14 -24.57
C GLU A 311 47.12 23.72 -24.34
N GLN A 312 47.79 23.29 -25.42
CA GLN A 312 49.25 23.30 -25.49
C GLN A 312 49.66 24.52 -26.31
N GLN A 313 50.19 25.53 -25.61
CA GLN A 313 50.89 26.67 -26.15
C GLN A 313 52.14 26.24 -26.93
N VAL A 314 52.25 26.68 -28.17
CA VAL A 314 53.46 26.61 -28.99
C VAL A 314 54.32 27.84 -28.68
N PRO A 315 55.64 27.71 -28.38
CA PRO A 315 56.50 28.88 -28.25
C PRO A 315 56.99 29.32 -29.62
N ALA A 316 57.04 30.64 -29.83
CA ALA A 316 57.62 31.26 -31.00
C ALA A 316 59.16 31.18 -30.97
N GLY A 317 59.74 30.75 -32.09
CA GLY A 317 61.16 30.78 -32.42
C GLY A 317 61.33 30.62 -33.91
#